data_AF-A0AAV6TWL7-F1
#
_entry.id   AF-A0AAV6TWL7-F1
#
_cell.length_a   1.000
_cell.length_b   1.000
_cell.length_c   1.000
_cell.angle_alpha   90.00
_cell.angle_beta   90.00
_cell.angle_gamma   90.00
#
_symmetry.space_group_name_H-M   'P 1'
#
loop_
_entity.id
_entity.type
_entity.pdbx_description
1 polymer ?
#
loop_
_entity_poly.entity_id
_entity_poly.type
_entity_poly.pdbx_seq_one_letter_code
_entity_poly.pdbx_strand_id
1 'polypeptide(L)'
;MAGSRLQRIGSIFERLSGILKAGAIKEQDKPIWYEVYKAFPPKHEPAFTRPPVDKEIKPIYYPEDIIRAKFLKLYGSTGVYNLLHPGEKSVMQRFVEKYQEMEKSNKYSNEEEIFKATESALQVDGITFVRRMASSPTDDSKEETKSS
;
A
#
# COMPACT_ATOMS: atom_id res chain seq x y z
N MET A 1 -25.46 -17.49 35.32
CA MET A 1 -24.60 -17.80 34.17
C MET A 1 -23.16 -17.63 34.61
N ALA A 2 -22.41 -18.74 34.77
CA ALA A 2 -20.98 -18.67 35.03
C ALA A 2 -20.25 -18.18 33.77
N GLY A 3 -19.30 -17.26 33.90
CA GLY A 3 -18.52 -16.74 32.78
C GLY A 3 -17.17 -16.23 33.27
N SER A 4 -16.14 -16.28 32.42
CA SER A 4 -14.79 -15.80 32.76
C SER A 4 -14.53 -14.42 32.16
N ARG A 5 -14.20 -13.46 33.02
CA ARG A 5 -13.77 -12.09 32.66
C ARG A 5 -12.24 -11.94 32.62
N LEU A 6 -11.49 -13.02 32.78
CA LEU A 6 -10.02 -13.00 32.78
C LEU A 6 -9.50 -12.80 31.36
N GLN A 7 -8.95 -11.63 31.06
CA GLN A 7 -8.47 -11.30 29.71
C GLN A 7 -7.01 -11.69 29.47
N ARG A 8 -6.18 -11.68 30.53
CA ARG A 8 -4.74 -11.91 30.44
C ARG A 8 -4.32 -13.39 30.38
N ILE A 9 -5.25 -14.31 30.60
CA ILE A 9 -4.99 -15.75 30.74
C ILE A 9 -5.68 -16.49 29.59
N GLY A 10 -4.88 -17.07 28.71
CA GLY A 10 -5.35 -17.84 27.55
C GLY A 10 -6.18 -17.02 26.54
N SER A 11 -6.68 -17.71 25.52
CA SER A 11 -7.65 -17.12 24.57
C SER A 11 -9.09 -17.26 25.07
N ILE A 12 -10.03 -16.50 24.49
CA ILE A 12 -11.46 -16.65 24.79
C ILE A 12 -11.96 -18.08 24.51
N PHE A 13 -11.37 -18.74 23.51
CA PHE A 13 -11.73 -20.09 23.08
C PHE A 13 -11.26 -21.13 24.10
N GLU A 14 -10.00 -21.06 24.56
CA GLU A 14 -9.47 -21.95 25.58
C GLU A 14 -10.27 -21.85 26.89
N ARG A 15 -10.57 -20.62 27.33
CA ARG A 15 -11.34 -20.40 28.56
C ARG A 15 -12.74 -20.99 28.47
N LEU A 16 -13.45 -20.74 27.37
CA LEU A 16 -14.79 -21.27 27.17
C LEU A 16 -14.78 -22.80 27.03
N SER A 17 -13.81 -23.36 26.31
CA SER A 17 -13.60 -24.80 26.19
C SER A 17 -13.37 -25.46 27.55
N GLY A 18 -12.59 -24.82 28.42
CA GLY A 18 -12.37 -25.29 29.80
C GLY A 18 -13.63 -25.25 30.65
N ILE A 19 -14.40 -24.16 30.57
CA ILE A 19 -15.68 -24.01 31.31
C ILE A 19 -16.72 -25.05 30.84
N LEU A 20 -16.80 -25.31 29.53
CA LEU A 20 -17.66 -26.34 28.96
C LEU A 20 -17.24 -27.75 29.43
N LYS A 21 -15.93 -28.06 29.38
CA LYS A 21 -15.39 -29.34 29.86
C LYS A 21 -15.61 -29.56 31.37
N ALA A 22 -15.58 -28.49 32.17
CA ALA A 22 -15.87 -28.54 33.60
C ALA A 22 -17.37 -28.65 33.92
N GLY A 23 -18.26 -28.57 32.92
CA GLY A 23 -19.71 -28.64 33.12
C GLY A 23 -20.33 -27.40 33.76
N ALA A 24 -19.58 -26.32 33.91
CA ALA A 24 -20.06 -25.07 34.52
C ALA A 24 -20.98 -24.25 33.59
N ILE A 25 -20.95 -24.53 32.29
CA ILE A 25 -21.90 -24.05 31.28
C ILE A 25 -22.49 -25.29 30.58
N LYS A 26 -23.80 -25.27 30.33
CA LYS A 26 -24.47 -26.35 29.59
C LYS A 26 -24.14 -26.27 28.11
N GLU A 27 -24.16 -27.40 27.41
CA GLU A 27 -23.88 -27.45 25.97
C GLU A 27 -24.83 -26.57 25.15
N GLN A 28 -26.10 -26.47 25.57
CA GLN A 28 -27.12 -25.59 24.97
C GLN A 28 -26.85 -24.09 25.17
N ASP A 29 -26.08 -23.73 26.20
CA ASP A 29 -25.69 -22.34 26.51
C ASP A 29 -24.36 -21.96 25.83
N LYS A 30 -23.83 -22.86 24.98
CA LYS A 30 -22.65 -22.60 24.18
C LYS A 30 -22.90 -21.42 23.22
N PRO A 31 -22.02 -20.42 23.20
CA PRO A 31 -22.10 -19.31 22.26
C PRO A 31 -22.09 -19.77 20.80
N ILE A 32 -22.89 -19.10 19.98
CA ILE A 32 -23.07 -19.40 18.54
C ILE A 32 -21.73 -19.43 17.79
N TRP A 33 -20.77 -18.58 18.16
CA TRP A 33 -19.47 -18.48 17.51
C TRP A 33 -18.53 -19.67 17.80
N TYR A 34 -18.78 -20.47 18.86
CA TYR A 34 -17.83 -21.49 19.31
C TYR A 34 -17.56 -22.57 18.27
N GLU A 35 -18.62 -23.10 17.65
CA GLU A 35 -18.48 -24.14 16.62
C GLU A 35 -17.79 -23.59 15.36
N VAL A 36 -18.04 -22.31 15.03
CA VAL A 36 -17.36 -21.63 13.91
C VAL A 36 -15.86 -21.52 14.19
N TYR A 37 -15.48 -21.08 15.40
CA TYR A 37 -14.08 -20.98 15.79
C TYR A 37 -13.40 -22.35 15.84
N LYS A 38 -14.10 -23.38 16.34
CA LYS A 38 -13.59 -24.76 16.42
C LYS A 38 -13.36 -25.36 15.03
N ALA A 39 -14.25 -25.10 14.08
CA ALA A 39 -14.14 -25.59 12.70
C ALA A 39 -13.08 -24.79 11.91
N PHE A 40 -13.00 -23.48 12.12
CA PHE A 40 -12.12 -22.56 11.39
C PHE A 40 -11.29 -21.71 12.36
N PRO A 41 -10.31 -22.31 13.07
CA PRO A 41 -9.49 -21.58 14.02
C PRO A 41 -8.62 -20.54 13.31
N PRO A 42 -8.35 -19.38 13.94
CA PRO A 42 -7.43 -18.39 13.39
C PRO A 42 -6.00 -18.96 13.30
N LYS A 43 -5.21 -18.44 12.36
CA LYS A 43 -3.80 -18.85 12.18
C LYS A 43 -2.95 -18.68 13.45
N HIS A 44 -3.27 -17.69 14.27
CA HIS A 44 -2.60 -17.42 15.55
C HIS A 44 -3.65 -17.17 16.61
N GLU A 45 -3.51 -17.81 17.78
CA GLU A 45 -4.42 -17.56 18.88
C GLU A 45 -4.33 -16.12 19.39
N PRO A 46 -5.47 -15.50 19.75
CA PRO A 46 -5.52 -14.16 20.32
C PRO A 46 -5.15 -14.20 21.81
N ALA A 47 -3.92 -14.63 22.11
CA ALA A 47 -3.36 -14.64 23.45
C ALA A 47 -2.90 -13.23 23.85
N PHE A 48 -3.18 -12.83 25.10
CA PHE A 48 -2.72 -11.55 25.64
C PHE A 48 -1.18 -11.42 25.66
N THR A 49 -0.47 -12.53 25.80
CA THR A 49 1.00 -12.59 25.85
C THR A 49 1.66 -12.51 24.48
N ARG A 50 0.89 -12.38 23.38
CA ARG A 50 1.44 -12.32 22.03
C ARG A 50 2.33 -11.07 21.89
N PRO A 51 3.65 -11.23 21.69
CA PRO A 51 4.51 -10.07 21.52
C PRO A 51 4.17 -9.35 20.20
N PRO A 52 4.30 -8.01 20.15
CA PRO A 52 4.27 -7.30 18.89
C PRO A 52 5.38 -7.88 18.00
N VAL A 53 5.05 -8.14 16.74
CA VAL A 53 6.03 -8.64 15.80
C VAL A 53 6.89 -7.45 15.37
N ASP A 54 8.09 -7.35 15.92
CA ASP A 54 9.05 -6.33 15.50
C ASP A 54 9.50 -6.65 14.07
N LYS A 55 9.08 -5.81 13.14
CA LYS A 55 9.29 -5.98 11.70
C LYS A 55 9.74 -4.65 11.15
N GLU A 56 10.95 -4.63 10.63
CA GLU A 56 11.42 -3.51 9.82
C GLU A 56 10.55 -3.41 8.55
N ILE A 57 9.77 -2.35 8.45
CA ILE A 57 8.94 -2.06 7.29
C ILE A 57 9.84 -1.40 6.24
N LYS A 58 10.06 -2.10 5.12
CA LYS A 58 10.85 -1.57 4.00
C LYS A 58 9.97 -0.72 3.09
N PRO A 59 10.45 0.44 2.61
CA PRO A 59 9.74 1.20 1.59
C PRO A 59 9.64 0.40 0.29
N ILE A 60 8.53 0.57 -0.43
CA ILE A 60 8.27 -0.11 -1.71
C ILE A 60 8.59 0.88 -2.83
N TYR A 61 9.63 0.57 -3.60
CA TYR A 61 10.02 1.31 -4.79
C TYR A 61 10.03 0.40 -6.00
N TYR A 62 9.58 0.93 -7.14
CA TYR A 62 9.59 0.25 -8.42
C TYR A 62 10.61 0.90 -9.36
N PRO A 63 11.17 0.14 -10.32
CA PRO A 63 12.13 0.70 -11.29
C PRO A 63 11.56 1.89 -12.06
N GLU A 64 10.27 1.88 -12.38
CA GLU A 64 9.65 2.98 -13.11
C GLU A 64 9.41 4.24 -12.28
N ASP A 65 9.57 4.19 -10.95
CA ASP A 65 9.45 5.38 -10.09
C ASP A 65 10.53 6.42 -10.40
N ILE A 66 11.68 5.99 -10.91
CA ILE A 66 12.74 6.88 -11.41
C ILE A 66 12.21 7.73 -12.57
N ILE A 67 11.49 7.10 -13.51
CA ILE A 67 10.92 7.76 -14.68
C ILE A 67 9.75 8.67 -14.25
N ARG A 68 8.88 8.18 -13.34
CA ARG A 68 7.78 8.98 -12.78
C ARG A 68 8.31 10.23 -12.07
N ALA A 69 9.37 10.10 -11.27
CA ALA A 69 10.00 11.23 -10.59
C ALA A 69 10.56 12.27 -11.58
N LYS A 70 11.23 11.82 -12.65
CA LYS A 70 11.72 12.71 -13.73
C LYS A 70 10.57 13.40 -14.45
N PHE A 71 9.52 12.67 -14.79
CA PHE A 71 8.32 13.21 -15.42
C PHE A 71 7.65 14.27 -14.54
N LEU A 72 7.40 13.96 -13.26
CA LEU A 72 6.79 14.90 -12.31
C LEU A 72 7.64 16.15 -12.07
N LYS A 73 8.97 16.02 -12.02
CA LYS A 73 9.89 17.16 -11.88
C LYS A 73 9.81 18.10 -13.08
N LEU A 74 9.63 17.58 -14.29
CA LEU A 74 9.61 18.35 -15.53
C LEU A 74 8.23 18.88 -15.89
N TYR A 75 7.17 18.12 -15.64
CA TYR A 75 5.81 18.38 -16.13
C TYR A 75 4.80 18.62 -15.01
N GLY A 76 5.11 18.23 -13.77
CA GLY A 76 4.17 18.26 -12.66
C GLY A 76 3.06 17.23 -12.79
N SER A 77 2.01 17.41 -11.99
CA SER A 77 0.79 16.61 -12.06
C SER A 77 0.01 17.00 -13.32
N THR A 78 -0.08 16.09 -14.29
CA THR A 78 -0.77 16.32 -15.56
C THR A 78 -2.15 15.67 -15.53
N GLY A 79 -3.20 16.49 -15.66
CA GLY A 79 -4.59 16.03 -15.72
C GLY A 79 -5.19 15.62 -14.37
N VAL A 80 -6.35 14.97 -14.45
CA VAL A 80 -7.12 14.45 -13.30
C VAL A 80 -7.03 12.93 -13.32
N TYR A 81 -6.82 12.32 -12.15
CA TYR A 81 -6.77 10.87 -12.01
C TYR A 81 -8.14 10.33 -11.62
N ASN A 82 -8.66 9.38 -12.40
CA ASN A 82 -9.86 8.65 -12.04
C ASN A 82 -9.49 7.34 -11.32
N LEU A 83 -9.65 7.33 -10.00
CA LEU A 83 -9.35 6.15 -9.18
C LEU A 83 -10.49 5.12 -9.14
N LEU A 84 -11.65 5.42 -9.75
CA LEU A 84 -12.79 4.51 -9.80
C LEU A 84 -12.68 3.46 -10.92
N HIS A 85 -11.82 3.70 -11.91
CA HIS A 85 -11.57 2.79 -13.03
C HIS A 85 -10.14 2.23 -12.96
N PRO A 86 -9.94 1.01 -12.42
CA PRO A 86 -8.62 0.43 -12.25
C PRO A 86 -7.80 0.24 -13.54
N GLY A 87 -8.48 0.15 -14.69
CA GLY A 87 -7.84 0.00 -15.99
C GLY A 87 -7.48 1.33 -16.67
N GLU A 88 -7.87 2.47 -16.11
CA GLU A 88 -7.63 3.77 -16.73
C GLU A 88 -6.17 4.19 -16.56
N LYS A 89 -5.49 4.37 -17.69
CA LYS A 89 -4.07 4.76 -17.70
C LYS A 89 -3.94 6.27 -17.72
N SER A 90 -3.31 6.80 -16.67
CA SER A 90 -2.92 8.21 -16.60
C SER A 90 -1.90 8.57 -17.69
N VAL A 91 -1.77 9.87 -17.97
CA VAL A 91 -0.77 10.38 -18.93
C VAL A 91 0.64 9.93 -18.55
N MET A 92 0.98 10.03 -17.26
CA MET A 92 2.27 9.56 -16.74
C MET A 92 2.45 8.05 -16.90
N GLN A 93 1.40 7.25 -16.71
CA GLN A 93 1.49 5.80 -16.91
C GLN A 93 1.71 5.44 -18.38
N ARG A 94 1.01 6.12 -19.31
CA ARG A 94 1.25 5.97 -20.76
C ARG A 94 2.68 6.35 -21.13
N PHE A 95 3.22 7.40 -20.50
CA PHE A 95 4.61 7.82 -20.69
C PHE A 95 5.59 6.72 -20.28
N VAL A 96 5.43 6.17 -19.07
CA VAL A 96 6.27 5.09 -18.56
C VAL A 96 6.23 3.86 -19.47
N GLU A 97 5.04 3.45 -19.91
CA GLU A 97 4.90 2.29 -20.80
C GLU A 97 5.62 2.51 -22.13
N LYS A 98 5.46 3.69 -22.74
CA LYS A 98 6.14 4.02 -23.99
C LYS A 98 7.65 4.13 -23.82
N TYR A 99 8.11 4.68 -22.70
CA TYR A 99 9.52 4.71 -22.35
C TYR A 99 10.11 3.30 -22.26
N GLN A 100 9.43 2.38 -21.56
CA GLN A 100 9.86 0.98 -21.43
C GLN A 100 9.84 0.22 -22.76
N GLU A 101 8.90 0.50 -23.66
CA GLU A 101 8.91 -0.05 -25.02
C GLU A 101 10.16 0.39 -25.80
N MET A 102 10.52 1.67 -25.69
CA MET A 102 11.67 2.26 -26.38
C MET A 102 12.99 1.74 -25.80
N GLU A 103 13.08 1.60 -24.47
CA GLU A 103 14.21 0.98 -23.78
C GLU A 103 14.43 -0.47 -24.24
N LYS A 104 13.36 -1.28 -24.29
CA LYS A 104 13.42 -2.67 -24.77
C LYS A 104 13.85 -2.79 -26.23
N SER A 105 13.53 -1.80 -27.06
CA SER A 105 13.92 -1.79 -28.47
C SER A 105 15.43 -1.56 -28.67
N ASN A 106 16.15 -1.14 -27.62
CA ASN A 106 17.61 -0.90 -27.59
C ASN A 106 18.13 -0.02 -28.75
N LYS A 107 17.27 0.85 -29.29
CA LYS A 107 17.59 1.75 -30.42
C LYS A 107 18.38 2.99 -30.00
N TYR A 108 18.40 3.31 -28.70
CA TYR A 108 19.01 4.50 -28.15
C TYR A 108 20.00 4.11 -27.06
N SER A 109 21.16 4.77 -27.03
CA SER A 109 22.23 4.46 -26.08
C SER A 109 22.12 5.25 -24.77
N ASN A 110 21.43 6.40 -24.80
CA ASN A 110 21.35 7.32 -23.68
C ASN A 110 19.92 7.45 -23.13
N GLU A 111 19.79 7.50 -21.80
CA GLU A 111 18.51 7.67 -21.10
C GLU A 111 17.77 8.95 -21.54
N GLU A 112 18.52 10.03 -21.74
CA GLU A 112 17.95 11.32 -22.18
C GLU A 112 17.40 11.27 -23.61
N GLU A 113 18.00 10.47 -24.48
CA GLU A 113 17.53 10.29 -25.86
C GLU A 113 16.22 9.49 -25.88
N ILE A 114 16.14 8.43 -25.08
CA ILE A 114 14.90 7.65 -24.90
C ILE A 114 13.79 8.56 -24.37
N PHE A 115 14.11 9.41 -23.38
CA PHE A 115 13.14 10.33 -22.79
C PHE A 115 12.59 11.33 -23.82
N LYS A 116 13.46 12.00 -24.60
CA LYS A 116 13.05 12.93 -25.67
C LYS A 116 12.29 12.25 -26.80
N ALA A 117 12.71 11.04 -27.18
CA ALA A 117 12.02 10.25 -28.19
C ALA A 117 10.61 9.85 -27.72
N THR A 118 10.47 9.52 -26.43
CA THR A 118 9.18 9.21 -25.79
C THR A 118 8.27 10.44 -25.76
N GLU A 119 8.80 11.62 -25.42
CA GLU A 119 8.06 12.88 -25.48
C GLU A 119 7.50 13.14 -26.89
N SER A 120 8.36 13.00 -27.90
CA SER A 120 7.99 13.22 -29.30
C SER A 120 6.93 12.22 -29.77
N ALA A 121 7.06 10.94 -29.39
CA ALA A 121 6.09 9.90 -29.74
C ALA A 121 4.71 10.18 -29.12
N LEU A 122 4.64 10.57 -27.86
CA LEU A 122 3.37 10.83 -27.18
C LEU A 122 2.69 12.13 -27.66
N GLN A 123 3.48 13.11 -28.11
CA GLN A 123 2.94 14.30 -28.78
C GLN A 123 2.29 13.95 -30.13
N VAL A 124 2.88 13.01 -30.89
CA VAL A 124 2.27 12.48 -32.12
C VAL A 124 0.97 11.73 -31.82
N ASP A 125 0.93 10.99 -30.70
CA ASP A 125 -0.29 10.32 -30.21
C ASP A 125 -1.36 11.29 -29.67
N GLY A 126 -1.12 12.60 -29.70
CA GLY A 126 -2.05 13.65 -29.28
C GLY A 126 -2.14 13.83 -27.76
N ILE A 127 -1.22 13.26 -26.98
CA ILE A 127 -1.18 13.39 -25.53
C ILE A 127 -0.41 14.66 -25.16
N THR A 128 -1.10 15.62 -24.53
CA THR A 128 -0.52 16.92 -24.16
C THR A 128 -0.07 16.96 -22.71
N PHE A 129 1.17 17.37 -22.47
CA PHE A 129 1.71 17.69 -21.15
C PHE A 129 2.65 18.91 -21.29
N VAL A 130 2.55 19.86 -20.38
CA VAL A 130 3.27 21.14 -20.48
C VAL A 130 4.45 21.13 -19.51
N ARG A 131 5.63 21.45 -20.03
CA ARG A 131 6.83 21.56 -19.19
C ARG A 131 6.66 22.71 -18.20
N ARG A 132 6.86 22.43 -16.92
CA ARG A 132 6.84 23.43 -15.86
C ARG A 132 8.03 24.38 -16.07
N MET A 133 7.74 25.67 -16.24
CA MET A 133 8.75 26.72 -16.11
C MET A 133 9.33 26.62 -14.68
N ALA A 134 10.65 26.66 -14.55
CA ALA A 134 11.30 26.59 -13.23
C ALA A 134 10.82 27.77 -12.37
N SER A 135 9.88 27.54 -11.46
CA SER A 135 9.63 28.43 -10.34
C SER A 135 10.82 28.27 -9.38
N SER A 136 11.47 29.37 -9.03
CA SER A 136 12.56 29.45 -8.05
C SER A 136 12.26 28.60 -6.80
N PRO A 137 13.26 27.95 -6.19
CA PRO A 137 13.06 27.09 -5.03
C PRO A 137 12.48 27.92 -3.89
N THR A 138 11.22 27.67 -3.54
CA THR A 138 10.64 28.13 -2.28
C THR A 138 11.22 27.27 -1.16
N ASP A 139 11.84 27.96 -0.22
CA ASP A 139 12.61 27.47 0.92
C ASP A 139 11.68 26.83 1.97
N ASP A 140 11.42 25.53 1.86
CA ASP A 140 10.67 24.72 2.84
C ASP A 140 11.51 24.40 4.11
N SER A 141 12.42 25.29 4.53
CA SER A 141 13.31 25.08 5.68
C SER A 141 12.90 25.80 6.97
N LYS A 142 11.66 26.32 7.06
CA LYS A 142 11.17 27.02 8.27
C LYS A 142 9.90 26.44 8.85
N GLU A 143 9.93 25.21 9.34
CA GLU A 143 8.90 24.75 10.29
C GLU A 143 9.36 23.64 11.25
N GLU A 144 10.62 23.62 11.67
CA GLU A 144 11.05 22.82 12.83
C GLU A 144 12.01 23.61 13.70
N THR A 145 11.46 24.45 14.60
CA THR A 145 12.07 24.81 15.90
C THR A 145 11.17 25.80 16.64
N LYS A 146 10.06 25.30 17.23
CA LYS A 146 9.41 25.92 18.40
C LYS A 146 8.40 24.97 19.04
N SER A 147 8.92 24.06 19.89
CA SER A 147 8.23 23.25 20.91
C SER A 147 9.26 22.16 21.28
N SER A 148 9.81 22.01 22.48
CA SER A 148 9.52 22.46 23.84
C SER A 148 10.84 22.57 24.62
#